data_AF-A0A5K0XGC8-F1
#
_entry.id   AF-A0A5K0XGC8-F1
#
_cell.length_a   1.000
_cell.length_b   1.000
_cell.length_c   1.000
_cell.angle_alpha   90.00
_cell.angle_beta   90.00
_cell.angle_gamma   90.00
#
_symmetry.space_group_name_H-M   'P 1'
#
loop_
_entity.id
_entity.type
_entity.pdbx_description
1 polymer ?
#
loop_
_entity_poly.entity_id
_entity_poly.type
_entity_poly.pdbx_seq_one_letter_code
_entity_poly.pdbx_strand_id
1 'polypeptide(L)' 'PYVLSTDASNDTWAAVLLKKNSNQEKVCFYTSGQFKTNEINYWPAEKEILAAIRGL' A
#
# COMPACT_ATOMS: atom_id res chain seq x y z
N PRO A 1 -8.69 14.50 -6.10
CA PRO A 1 -7.64 14.31 -5.05
C PRO A 1 -6.81 13.07 -5.36
N TYR A 2 -5.56 13.00 -4.91
CA TYR A 2 -4.81 11.72 -4.93
C TYR A 2 -5.14 10.93 -3.66
N VAL A 3 -5.28 9.62 -3.80
CA VAL A 3 -5.56 8.68 -2.71
C VAL A 3 -4.61 7.51 -2.86
N LEU A 4 -3.88 7.20 -1.80
CA LEU A 4 -3.06 5.99 -1.72
C LEU A 4 -3.88 4.91 -1.01
N SER A 5 -4.10 3.79 -1.69
CA SER A 5 -4.73 2.61 -1.11
C SER A 5 -3.66 1.55 -0.87
N THR A 6 -3.59 1.02 0.34
CA THR A 6 -2.64 -0.02 0.73
C THR A 6 -3.37 -1.29 1.13
N ASP A 7 -2.68 -2.41 0.99
CA ASP A 7 -3.05 -3.68 1.60
C ASP A 7 -1.77 -4.39 2.04
N ALA A 8 -1.73 -4.83 3.29
CA ALA A 8 -0.61 -5.55 3.88
C ALA A 8 -1.09 -6.84 4.54
N SER A 9 -0.78 -7.97 3.90
CA SER A 9 -1.28 -9.29 4.30
C SER A 9 -0.15 -10.31 4.34
N ASN A 10 -0.07 -11.06 5.45
CA ASN A 10 0.97 -12.06 5.70
C ASN A 10 2.39 -11.52 5.43
N ASP A 11 3.00 -11.96 4.35
CA ASP A 11 4.41 -11.69 4.00
C ASP A 11 4.53 -10.66 2.86
N THR A 12 3.41 -10.12 2.38
CA THR A 12 3.33 -9.27 1.19
C THR A 12 2.61 -7.96 1.46
N TRP A 13 2.95 -6.95 0.66
CA TRP A 13 2.30 -5.65 0.68
C TRP A 13 2.07 -5.14 -0.74
N ALA A 14 1.05 -4.32 -0.91
CA ALA A 14 0.76 -3.60 -2.14
C ALA A 14 0.28 -2.19 -1.84
N ALA A 15 0.54 -1.28 -2.76
CA ALA A 15 0.04 0.08 -2.73
C ALA A 15 -0.38 0.54 -4.13
N VAL A 16 -1.50 1.24 -4.22
CA VAL A 16 -2.06 1.78 -5.46
C VAL A 16 -2.35 3.26 -5.28
N LEU A 17 -1.72 4.10 -6.11
CA LEU A 17 -2.01 5.53 -6.18
C LEU A 17 -3.16 5.76 -7.15
N LEU A 18 -4.26 6.29 -6.65
CA LEU A 18 -5.47 6.60 -7.39
C LEU A 18 -5.63 8.12 -7.51
N LYS A 19 -6.01 8.60 -8.68
CA LYS A 19 -6.55 9.95 -8.87
C LYS A 19 -8.08 9.86 -8.86
N LYS A 20 -8.68 10.36 -7.79
CA LYS A 20 -10.14 10.53 -7.69
C LYS A 20 -10.57 11.81 -8.41
N ASN A 21 -11.47 11.65 -9.37
CA ASN A 21 -12.31 12.69 -9.96
C ASN A 21 -13.77 12.43 -9.55
N SER A 22 -14.66 13.41 -9.73
CA SER A 22 -16.00 13.41 -9.13
C SER A 22 -16.84 12.13 -9.32
N ASN A 23 -16.63 11.37 -10.41
CA ASN A 23 -17.34 10.12 -10.69
C ASN A 23 -16.42 8.94 -11.08
N GLN A 24 -15.10 9.10 -11.05
CA GLN A 24 -14.18 8.08 -11.57
C GLN A 24 -12.88 8.03 -10.77
N GLU A 25 -12.37 6.82 -10.59
CA GLU A 25 -11.04 6.57 -10.04
C GLU A 25 -10.12 6.13 -11.18
N LYS A 26 -9.03 6.87 -11.36
CA LYS A 26 -7.99 6.50 -12.33
C LYS A 26 -6.79 5.97 -11.59
N VAL A 27 -6.34 4.77 -11.94
CA VAL A 27 -5.05 4.23 -11.46
C VAL A 27 -3.93 5.07 -12.07
N CYS A 28 -3.08 5.62 -11.21
CA CYS A 28 -1.89 6.37 -11.62
C CYS A 28 -0.64 5.51 -11.55
N PHE A 29 -0.49 4.76 -10.46
CA PHE A 29 0.68 3.96 -10.18
C PHE A 29 0.30 2.82 -9.24
N TYR A 30 1.03 1.71 -9.32
CA TYR A 30 0.94 0.62 -8.35
C TYR A 30 2.33 0.07 -8.08
N THR A 31 2.54 -0.39 -6.85
CA THR A 31 3.77 -1.04 -6.42
C THR A 31 3.42 -2.13 -5.42
N SER A 32 4.25 -3.16 -5.35
CA SER A 32 4.07 -4.27 -4.42
C SER A 32 5.41 -4.91 -4.10
N GLY A 33 5.43 -5.68 -3.03
CA GLY A 33 6.62 -6.40 -2.61
C GLY A 33 6.36 -7.35 -1.46
N GLN A 34 7.45 -7.94 -0.99
CA GLN A 34 7.47 -8.78 0.21
C GLN A 34 8.04 -7.98 1.40
N PHE A 35 7.61 -8.35 2.60
CA PHE A 35 8.23 -7.89 3.84
C PHE A 35 9.60 -8.55 4.01
N LYS A 36 10.54 -7.82 4.63
CA LYS A 36 11.80 -8.43 5.06
C LYS A 36 11.52 -9.43 6.19
N THR A 37 12.43 -10.38 6.39
CA THR A 37 12.29 -11.44 7.41
C THR A 37 11.97 -10.90 8.81
N ASN A 38 12.53 -9.74 9.18
CA ASN A 38 12.28 -9.09 10.46
C ASN A 38 10.97 -8.27 10.52
N GLU A 39 10.35 -7.97 9.39
CA GLU A 39 9.10 -7.19 9.26
C GLU A 39 7.86 -8.11 9.17
N ILE A 40 8.04 -9.39 8.83
CA ILE A 40 6.94 -10.37 8.72
C ILE A 40 6.18 -10.53 10.04
N ASN A 41 6.82 -10.30 11.19
CA ASN A 41 6.19 -10.45 12.50
C ASN A 41 5.65 -9.14 13.07
N TYR A 42 5.71 -8.04 12.31
CA TYR A 42 5.13 -6.77 12.74
C TYR A 42 3.61 -6.87 12.87
N TRP A 43 3.06 -6.02 13.73
CA TRP A 43 1.63 -5.96 13.93
C TRP A 43 0.93 -5.50 12.64
N PRO A 44 -0.32 -5.92 12.36
CA PRO A 44 -0.99 -5.58 11.12
C PRO A 44 -0.99 -4.07 10.81
N ALA A 45 -1.20 -3.23 11.83
CA ALA A 45 -1.16 -1.78 11.68
C ALA A 45 0.25 -1.26 11.27
N GLU A 46 1.32 -1.83 11.82
CA GLU A 46 2.70 -1.47 11.46
C GLU A 46 3.03 -1.88 10.02
N LYS A 47 2.51 -3.04 9.60
CA LYS A 47 2.64 -3.51 8.22
C LYS A 47 1.92 -2.60 7.23
N GLU A 48 0.73 -2.13 7.56
CA GLU A 48 0.01 -1.13 6.75
C GLU A 48 0.77 0.20 6.66
N ILE A 49 1.36 0.67 7.77
CA ILE A 49 2.20 1.88 7.77
C ILE A 49 3.41 1.69 6.84
N LEU A 50 4.07 0.53 6.88
CA LEU A 50 5.17 0.22 5.96
C LEU A 50 4.72 0.19 4.50
N ALA A 51 3.56 -0.39 4.20
CA ALA A 51 3.00 -0.40 2.85
C ALA A 51 2.72 1.03 2.35
N ALA A 52 2.22 1.91 3.22
CA ALA A 52 1.99 3.32 2.91
C ALA A 52 3.30 4.08 2.63
N ILE A 53 4.34 3.88 3.45
CA ILE A 53 5.65 4.51 3.25
C ILE A 53 6.29 4.08 1.92
N ARG A 54 6.16 2.80 1.55
CA ARG A 54 6.74 2.25 0.31
C ARG A 54 5.91 2.57 -0.94
N GLY A 55 4.64 2.92 -0.76
CA GLY A 55 3.71 3.27 -1.83
C GLY A 55 3.78 4.72 -2.29
N LEU A 56 4.53 5.58 -1.58
CA LEU A 56 4.80 6.99 -1.91
C LEU A 56 6.06 7.13 -2.76
#